data_AF-A0A9E4QRN9-F1
#
_entry.id   AF-A0A9E4QRN9-F1
#
_cell.length_a   1.000
_cell.length_b   1.000
_cell.length_c   1.000
_cell.angle_alpha   90.00
_cell.angle_beta   90.00
_cell.angle_gamma   90.00
#
_symmetry.space_group_name_H-M   'P 1'
#
loop_
_entity.id
_entity.type
_entity.pdbx_description
1 polymer ?
#
loop_
_entity_poly.entity_id
_entity_poly.type
_entity_poly.pdbx_seq_one_letter_code
_entity_poly.pdbx_strand_id
1 'polypeptide(L)'
;MSTMMKANGGWHRAATPRRARLLKLALAAVALILAAACGAPAAPVADPGRPNLDAVVVSMDYGVPDGSEVYSIGYTYANASGNRYFSGTGGLGTDELSSASVRFEVSGFVDIPMWLTAAIHPDGGAVWVVTGVDGKSVAFRTGLYGEGAGHILIDFPLETFSLSPPILVIGKSGQVGLTTTRAVDGLDTLLPGARIEFIEDGAGNGNLRITRGDRSSTISVRNAPDATFMIGSDSTLYSYVISTDRYPHGAIGDQNEWGAVTAIPVADGAGASLLLLNDDDVFEGLYPILADFDGDGVEEIIGTVSNRTGGARLIVIENGKTGMRIAAESEPIGTAFRWTHQVA
;
A
#
# COMPACT_ATOMS: atom_id res chain seq x y z
N MET A 1 -38.45 -31.73 -55.98
CA MET A 1 -38.28 -33.02 -55.28
C MET A 1 -38.60 -32.82 -53.81
N SER A 2 -39.57 -33.60 -53.34
CA SER A 2 -40.00 -33.92 -51.97
C SER A 2 -40.24 -32.83 -50.91
N THR A 3 -41.54 -32.67 -50.67
CA THR A 3 -42.26 -32.30 -49.44
C THR A 3 -42.09 -33.35 -48.32
N MET A 4 -42.54 -32.97 -47.11
CA MET A 4 -42.87 -33.75 -45.88
C MET A 4 -41.87 -33.53 -44.71
N MET A 5 -42.27 -33.33 -43.45
CA MET A 5 -43.56 -33.55 -42.76
C MET A 5 -43.67 -32.75 -41.44
N LYS A 6 -44.92 -32.47 -41.05
CA LYS A 6 -45.42 -32.14 -39.69
C LYS A 6 -45.03 -33.27 -38.68
N ALA A 7 -45.10 -33.17 -37.35
CA ALA A 7 -46.15 -32.60 -36.49
C ALA A 7 -45.77 -32.55 -34.99
N ASN A 8 -46.38 -31.58 -34.31
CA ASN A 8 -46.96 -31.53 -32.95
C ASN A 8 -46.72 -32.64 -31.91
N GLY A 9 -46.58 -32.20 -30.65
CA GLY A 9 -47.10 -32.94 -29.49
C GLY A 9 -46.57 -32.43 -28.16
N GLY A 10 -47.15 -31.36 -27.60
CA GLY A 10 -46.93 -30.98 -26.21
C GLY A 10 -47.90 -31.69 -25.28
N TRP A 11 -47.50 -32.04 -24.05
CA TRP A 11 -48.39 -32.22 -22.89
C TRP A 11 -47.62 -31.91 -21.58
N HIS A 12 -48.30 -31.16 -20.71
CA HIS A 12 -47.91 -30.69 -19.38
C HIS A 12 -47.58 -31.80 -18.36
N ARG A 13 -46.80 -31.46 -17.32
CA ARG A 13 -47.18 -31.64 -15.90
C ARG A 13 -46.25 -30.88 -14.94
N ALA A 14 -46.87 -30.08 -14.09
CA ALA A 14 -46.30 -29.50 -12.88
C ALA A 14 -46.29 -30.51 -11.73
N ALA A 15 -45.35 -30.39 -10.79
CA ALA A 15 -45.47 -30.94 -9.43
C ALA A 15 -44.69 -30.09 -8.41
N THR A 16 -45.41 -29.59 -7.41
CA THR A 16 -44.99 -28.85 -6.21
C THR A 16 -44.64 -29.80 -5.03
N PRO A 17 -44.18 -29.31 -3.85
CA PRO A 17 -43.16 -29.97 -3.03
C PRO A 17 -43.70 -30.85 -1.87
N ARG A 18 -42.81 -31.59 -1.21
CA ARG A 18 -43.10 -32.33 0.05
C ARG A 18 -42.23 -31.87 1.22
N ARG A 19 -42.89 -31.65 2.37
CA ARG A 19 -42.36 -31.32 3.70
C ARG A 19 -42.17 -32.57 4.59
N ALA A 20 -41.34 -32.38 5.63
CA ALA A 20 -41.36 -32.95 7.01
C ALA A 20 -40.52 -34.23 7.24
N ARG A 21 -39.83 -34.50 8.38
CA ARG A 21 -39.92 -34.05 9.80
C ARG A 21 -38.57 -34.21 10.58
N LEU A 22 -38.37 -33.31 11.55
CA LEU A 22 -37.85 -33.42 12.96
C LEU A 22 -36.85 -34.52 13.40
N LEU A 23 -35.79 -34.09 14.10
CA LEU A 23 -35.24 -34.82 15.27
C LEU A 23 -34.79 -33.83 16.37
N LYS A 24 -35.14 -34.16 17.63
CA LYS A 24 -34.87 -33.47 18.90
C LYS A 24 -33.67 -34.12 19.61
N LEU A 25 -32.88 -33.37 20.38
CA LEU A 25 -32.09 -33.77 21.58
C LEU A 25 -31.20 -32.58 21.97
N ALA A 26 -30.91 -32.19 23.22
CA ALA A 26 -31.50 -32.35 24.55
C ALA A 26 -30.79 -31.29 25.42
N LEU A 27 -31.53 -30.52 26.22
CA LEU A 27 -30.97 -29.57 27.19
C LEU A 27 -31.11 -30.18 28.58
N ALA A 28 -29.99 -30.49 29.24
CA ALA A 28 -29.97 -30.89 30.64
C ALA A 28 -29.49 -29.70 31.49
N ALA A 29 -30.35 -29.28 32.40
CA ALA A 29 -30.07 -28.28 33.41
C ALA A 29 -29.26 -28.88 34.57
N VAL A 30 -28.30 -28.11 35.09
CA VAL A 30 -27.88 -28.21 36.50
C VAL A 30 -27.93 -26.80 37.08
N ALA A 31 -28.69 -26.67 38.15
CA ALA A 31 -28.84 -25.48 38.96
C ALA A 31 -28.28 -25.74 40.37
N LEU A 32 -28.16 -24.65 41.15
CA LEU A 32 -27.88 -24.52 42.60
C LEU A 32 -26.39 -24.40 43.01
N ILE A 33 -25.94 -23.46 43.88
CA ILE A 33 -26.60 -22.36 44.62
C ILE A 33 -25.53 -21.50 45.39
N LEU A 34 -25.90 -20.25 45.73
CA LEU A 34 -25.44 -19.34 46.82
C LEU A 34 -23.99 -18.78 46.84
N ALA A 35 -23.87 -17.44 46.82
CA ALA A 35 -23.66 -16.63 48.03
C ALA A 35 -23.68 -15.12 47.70
N ALA A 36 -24.25 -14.34 48.62
CA ALA A 36 -24.29 -12.89 48.58
C ALA A 36 -22.91 -12.28 48.86
N ALA A 37 -22.54 -11.21 48.14
CA ALA A 37 -21.62 -10.19 48.63
C ALA A 37 -21.91 -8.86 47.93
N CYS A 38 -22.46 -7.92 48.70
CA CYS A 38 -22.51 -6.51 48.40
C CYS A 38 -21.14 -5.91 48.78
N GLY A 39 -20.54 -5.06 47.95
CA GLY A 39 -19.51 -4.10 48.41
C GLY A 39 -18.22 -3.98 47.60
N ALA A 40 -17.95 -2.72 47.23
CA ALA A 40 -16.70 -2.09 46.76
C ALA A 40 -16.46 -2.01 45.24
N PRO A 41 -16.13 -0.81 44.70
CA PRO A 41 -15.68 -0.66 43.32
C PRO A 41 -14.36 -1.40 43.13
N ALA A 42 -14.22 -2.08 42.00
CA ALA A 42 -12.97 -2.73 41.62
C ALA A 42 -11.82 -1.70 41.63
N ALA A 43 -10.72 -2.07 42.27
CA ALA A 43 -9.46 -1.33 42.16
C ALA A 43 -9.07 -1.22 40.67
N PRO A 44 -8.42 -0.11 40.25
CA PRO A 44 -7.98 0.02 38.88
C PRO A 44 -7.06 -1.17 38.54
N VAL A 45 -7.41 -1.89 37.48
CA VAL A 45 -6.54 -2.89 36.88
C VAL A 45 -5.25 -2.18 36.50
N ALA A 46 -4.12 -2.66 37.02
CA ALA A 46 -2.82 -2.15 36.63
C ALA A 46 -2.67 -2.30 35.11
N ASP A 47 -2.44 -1.17 34.44
CA ASP A 47 -2.11 -1.06 33.02
C ASP A 47 -0.84 -1.91 32.76
N PRO A 48 -0.94 -3.08 32.09
CA PRO A 48 0.20 -3.94 31.86
C PRO A 48 1.04 -3.32 30.74
N GLY A 49 1.94 -2.42 31.16
CA GLY A 49 3.02 -1.92 30.32
C GLY A 49 2.60 -0.84 29.33
N ARG A 50 2.52 0.41 29.81
CA ARG A 50 2.96 1.52 28.96
C ARG A 50 4.44 1.30 28.67
N PRO A 51 4.86 1.15 27.41
CA PRO A 51 6.25 1.37 27.07
C PRO A 51 6.59 2.79 27.50
N ASN A 52 7.77 2.97 28.09
CA ASN A 52 8.31 4.30 28.29
C ASN A 52 8.39 4.97 26.91
N LEU A 53 7.56 5.98 26.65
CA LEU A 53 7.56 6.79 25.41
C LEU A 53 8.72 7.79 25.39
N ASP A 54 9.82 7.48 26.08
CA ASP A 54 11.14 7.88 25.66
C ASP A 54 11.52 7.03 24.42
N ALA A 55 10.74 7.15 23.34
CA ALA A 55 11.19 6.72 22.04
C ALA A 55 12.43 7.58 21.77
N VAL A 56 13.61 6.95 21.88
CA VAL A 56 14.86 7.56 21.50
C VAL A 56 14.68 7.98 20.05
N VAL A 57 14.51 9.28 19.84
CA VAL A 57 14.57 9.89 18.52
C VAL A 57 16.01 9.74 18.07
N VAL A 58 16.33 8.63 17.41
CA VAL A 58 17.58 8.55 16.68
C VAL A 58 17.32 9.33 15.40
N SER A 59 17.75 10.59 15.38
CA SER A 59 17.93 11.31 14.12
C SER A 59 19.02 10.56 13.35
N MET A 60 18.63 9.58 12.55
CA MET A 60 19.54 8.94 11.61
C MET A 60 19.66 9.88 10.42
N ASP A 61 20.84 10.49 10.33
CA ASP A 61 21.37 11.06 9.12
C ASP A 61 21.68 9.87 8.21
N TYR A 62 20.71 9.47 7.36
CA TYR A 62 20.75 8.17 6.69
C TYR A 62 21.90 8.05 5.67
N GLY A 63 22.63 9.14 5.38
CA GLY A 63 23.76 9.17 4.43
C GLY A 63 23.38 8.86 2.98
N VAL A 64 22.12 8.44 2.73
CA VAL A 64 21.54 8.20 1.43
C VAL A 64 21.72 9.46 0.57
N PRO A 65 22.16 9.34 -0.71
CA PRO A 65 22.28 10.49 -1.59
C PRO A 65 20.99 11.30 -1.61
N ASP A 66 21.09 12.58 -1.28
CA ASP A 66 19.96 13.50 -1.26
C ASP A 66 20.04 14.48 -2.42
N GLY A 67 18.91 15.11 -2.68
CA GLY A 67 18.86 16.29 -3.52
C GLY A 67 19.57 16.23 -4.87
N SER A 68 20.52 17.15 -5.07
CA SER A 68 21.29 17.26 -6.31
C SER A 68 22.24 16.09 -6.54
N GLU A 69 22.50 15.23 -5.55
CA GLU A 69 23.41 14.08 -5.68
C GLU A 69 22.69 12.81 -6.17
N VAL A 70 21.36 12.82 -6.23
CA VAL A 70 20.59 11.69 -6.78
C VAL A 70 20.76 11.59 -8.29
N TYR A 71 21.03 10.36 -8.76
CA TYR A 71 21.08 10.00 -10.18
C TYR A 71 19.79 9.31 -10.64
N SER A 72 19.33 8.29 -9.90
CA SER A 72 18.09 7.59 -10.21
C SER A 72 17.43 7.03 -8.95
N ILE A 73 16.11 6.77 -9.04
CA ILE A 73 15.31 6.25 -7.95
C ILE A 73 14.51 5.05 -8.45
N GLY A 74 14.46 4.00 -7.65
CA GLY A 74 13.70 2.77 -7.90
C GLY A 74 12.60 2.56 -6.86
N TYR A 75 11.42 2.19 -7.33
CA TYR A 75 10.24 1.91 -6.50
C TYR A 75 9.74 0.49 -6.76
N THR A 76 9.11 -0.15 -5.78
CA THR A 76 8.37 -1.40 -5.99
C THR A 76 7.03 -1.17 -6.72
N TYR A 77 6.60 0.10 -6.79
CA TYR A 77 5.31 0.55 -7.31
C TYR A 77 5.46 1.54 -8.48
N ALA A 78 6.44 1.29 -9.36
CA ALA A 78 6.73 2.06 -10.59
C ALA A 78 7.37 3.45 -10.37
N ASN A 79 6.69 4.37 -9.71
CA ASN A 79 7.19 5.73 -9.43
C ASN A 79 6.53 6.31 -8.16
N ALA A 80 6.94 7.52 -7.75
CA ALA A 80 6.46 8.14 -6.51
C ALA A 80 4.93 8.37 -6.44
N SER A 81 4.26 8.51 -7.58
CA SER A 81 2.81 8.71 -7.67
C SER A 81 2.02 7.38 -7.58
N GLY A 82 2.71 6.24 -7.62
CA GLY A 82 2.08 4.92 -7.76
C GLY A 82 1.53 4.64 -9.18
N ASN A 83 1.53 5.65 -10.06
CA ASN A 83 1.08 5.51 -11.43
C ASN A 83 1.98 4.58 -12.22
N ARG A 84 1.39 3.63 -12.93
CA ARG A 84 2.11 2.65 -13.74
C ARG A 84 2.19 3.02 -15.22
N TYR A 85 1.68 4.19 -15.58
CA TYR A 85 1.81 4.72 -16.92
C TYR A 85 3.22 5.27 -17.14
N PHE A 86 3.88 4.80 -18.19
CA PHE A 86 5.18 5.31 -18.61
C PHE A 86 5.07 5.78 -20.06
N SER A 87 5.58 6.97 -20.36
CA SER A 87 5.73 7.43 -21.73
C SER A 87 6.85 6.66 -22.43
N GLY A 88 6.59 6.13 -23.62
CA GLY A 88 7.61 5.49 -24.44
C GLY A 88 7.07 4.28 -25.20
N THR A 89 7.98 3.55 -25.84
CA THR A 89 7.69 2.29 -26.52
C THR A 89 8.67 1.24 -26.05
N GLY A 90 8.17 0.08 -25.66
CA GLY A 90 8.97 -1.10 -25.35
C GLY A 90 8.49 -2.28 -26.18
N GLY A 91 9.40 -3.20 -26.53
CA GLY A 91 9.03 -4.49 -27.10
C GLY A 91 8.98 -5.54 -26.00
N LEU A 92 7.87 -6.27 -25.89
CA LEU A 92 7.89 -7.60 -25.29
C LEU A 92 8.53 -8.49 -26.35
N GLY A 93 9.84 -8.74 -26.28
CA GLY A 93 10.61 -9.41 -27.35
C GLY A 93 9.87 -10.65 -27.89
N THR A 94 9.33 -10.56 -29.10
CA THR A 94 8.46 -11.59 -29.71
C THR A 94 9.24 -12.68 -30.44
N ASP A 95 10.55 -12.55 -30.53
CA ASP A 95 11.42 -13.59 -31.08
C ASP A 95 11.88 -14.50 -29.94
N GLU A 96 11.56 -15.80 -30.04
CA GLU A 96 12.07 -16.85 -29.15
C GLU A 96 13.61 -16.71 -29.05
N LEU A 97 14.09 -16.20 -27.90
CA LEU A 97 15.47 -15.86 -27.51
C LEU A 97 15.82 -14.35 -27.52
N SER A 98 15.52 -13.62 -26.43
CA SER A 98 16.41 -12.55 -25.92
C SER A 98 16.16 -12.09 -24.49
N SER A 99 15.13 -12.56 -23.78
CA SER A 99 15.06 -12.40 -22.33
C SER A 99 16.06 -13.35 -21.68
N ALA A 100 17.35 -13.02 -21.73
CA ALA A 100 18.33 -13.67 -20.88
C ALA A 100 17.83 -13.50 -19.44
N SER A 101 17.38 -14.60 -18.83
CA SER A 101 16.94 -14.56 -17.45
C SER A 101 18.15 -14.28 -16.59
N VAL A 102 18.20 -13.12 -15.96
CA VAL A 102 19.21 -12.84 -14.94
C VAL A 102 18.74 -13.53 -13.67
N ARG A 103 19.58 -14.45 -13.15
CA ARG A 103 19.31 -15.13 -11.89
C ARG A 103 20.19 -14.54 -10.81
N PHE A 104 19.56 -14.08 -9.73
CA PHE A 104 20.24 -13.69 -8.51
C PHE A 104 20.05 -14.79 -7.47
N GLU A 105 21.15 -15.36 -6.98
CA GLU A 105 21.12 -16.26 -5.83
C GLU A 105 21.15 -15.40 -4.57
N VAL A 106 20.01 -15.36 -3.88
CA VAL A 106 19.84 -14.54 -2.66
C VAL A 106 19.94 -15.37 -1.38
N SER A 107 20.01 -16.70 -1.52
CA SER A 107 20.17 -17.60 -0.38
C SER A 107 21.47 -17.30 0.35
N GLY A 108 21.39 -17.18 1.68
CA GLY A 108 22.53 -16.81 2.54
C GLY A 108 22.73 -15.31 2.75
N PHE A 109 22.06 -14.44 1.98
CA PHE A 109 22.05 -13.00 2.24
C PHE A 109 20.81 -12.56 3.01
N VAL A 110 19.65 -13.09 2.61
CA VAL A 110 18.33 -12.80 3.20
C VAL A 110 17.62 -14.10 3.53
N ASP A 111 16.68 -14.05 4.49
CA ASP A 111 15.88 -15.22 4.88
C ASP A 111 14.77 -15.52 3.86
N ILE A 112 13.71 -14.70 3.85
CA ILE A 112 12.61 -14.77 2.87
C ILE A 112 12.60 -13.45 2.09
N PRO A 113 12.78 -13.48 0.75
CA PRO A 113 12.72 -12.26 -0.06
C PRO A 113 11.31 -11.66 0.01
N MET A 114 11.23 -10.38 0.34
CA MET A 114 9.97 -9.63 0.47
C MET A 114 9.84 -8.55 -0.60
N TRP A 115 10.91 -7.77 -0.80
CA TRP A 115 10.91 -6.64 -1.72
C TRP A 115 11.96 -6.80 -2.81
N LEU A 116 11.63 -6.36 -4.02
CA LEU A 116 12.55 -6.21 -5.14
C LEU A 116 12.45 -4.78 -5.68
N THR A 117 13.56 -4.07 -5.68
CA THR A 117 13.67 -2.74 -6.28
C THR A 117 14.76 -2.71 -7.34
N ALA A 118 14.62 -1.82 -8.31
CA ALA A 118 15.61 -1.64 -9.37
C ALA A 118 15.74 -0.17 -9.78
N ALA A 119 16.96 0.27 -10.06
CA ALA A 119 17.28 1.63 -10.47
C ALA A 119 18.48 1.65 -11.43
N ILE A 120 18.59 2.68 -12.26
CA ILE A 120 19.66 2.79 -13.27
C ILE A 120 20.95 3.29 -12.62
N HIS A 121 22.07 2.66 -12.95
CA HIS A 121 23.39 3.08 -12.45
C HIS A 121 24.01 4.18 -13.34
N PRO A 122 24.77 5.16 -12.81
CA PRO A 122 25.44 6.19 -13.60
C PRO A 122 26.38 5.64 -14.69
N ASP A 123 27.08 4.55 -14.39
CA ASP A 123 27.93 3.85 -15.37
C ASP A 123 27.15 2.94 -16.36
N GLY A 124 25.82 3.10 -16.44
CA GLY A 124 24.94 2.27 -17.25
C GLY A 124 24.54 0.94 -16.60
N GLY A 125 23.52 0.29 -17.17
CA GLY A 125 22.90 -0.90 -16.59
C GLY A 125 21.98 -0.59 -15.40
N ALA A 126 21.65 -1.61 -14.62
CA ALA A 126 20.73 -1.50 -13.50
C ALA A 126 21.29 -2.14 -12.22
N VAL A 127 21.01 -1.50 -11.08
CA VAL A 127 21.15 -2.07 -9.74
C VAL A 127 19.82 -2.67 -9.34
N TRP A 128 19.85 -3.91 -8.88
CA TRP A 128 18.71 -4.66 -8.34
C TRP A 128 18.97 -4.92 -6.87
N VAL A 129 18.02 -4.59 -5.99
CA VAL A 129 18.14 -4.85 -4.56
C VAL A 129 16.99 -5.72 -4.09
N VAL A 130 17.34 -6.80 -3.39
CA VAL A 130 16.39 -7.69 -2.72
C VAL A 130 16.48 -7.46 -1.23
N THR A 131 15.35 -7.16 -0.60
CA THR A 131 15.22 -7.00 0.86
C THR A 131 14.38 -8.14 1.43
N GLY A 132 14.89 -8.77 2.49
CA GLY A 132 14.23 -9.86 3.18
C GLY A 132 13.34 -9.43 4.33
N VAL A 133 12.49 -10.34 4.80
CA VAL A 133 11.69 -10.17 6.03
C VAL A 133 12.54 -10.00 7.30
N ASP A 134 13.81 -10.40 7.25
CA ASP A 134 14.77 -10.21 8.33
C ASP A 134 15.42 -8.82 8.31
N GLY A 135 14.96 -7.92 7.43
CA GLY A 135 15.46 -6.54 7.27
C GLY A 135 16.77 -6.44 6.50
N LYS A 136 17.44 -7.56 6.22
CA LYS A 136 18.68 -7.57 5.44
C LYS A 136 18.40 -7.33 3.96
N SER A 137 19.38 -6.78 3.25
CA SER A 137 19.30 -6.54 1.82
C SER A 137 20.57 -6.96 1.10
N VAL A 138 20.44 -7.35 -0.16
CA VAL A 138 21.54 -7.65 -1.07
C VAL A 138 21.33 -6.95 -2.40
N ALA A 139 22.38 -6.32 -2.92
CA ALA A 139 22.37 -5.59 -4.18
C ALA A 139 23.17 -6.32 -5.25
N PHE A 140 22.67 -6.29 -6.48
CA PHE A 140 23.31 -6.83 -7.66
C PHE A 140 23.37 -5.77 -8.75
N ARG A 141 24.49 -5.66 -9.46
CA ARG A 141 24.60 -4.81 -10.65
C ARG A 141 24.57 -5.66 -11.90
N THR A 142 23.81 -5.22 -12.88
CA THR A 142 23.73 -5.80 -14.22
C THR A 142 24.12 -4.75 -15.25
N GLY A 143 24.75 -5.16 -16.35
CA GLY A 143 24.95 -4.34 -17.54
C GLY A 143 23.66 -4.12 -18.32
N LEU A 144 23.74 -3.39 -19.43
CA LEU A 144 22.56 -2.97 -20.21
C LEU A 144 21.82 -4.14 -20.87
N TYR A 145 22.50 -5.26 -21.10
CA TYR A 145 21.93 -6.47 -21.71
C TYR A 145 21.83 -7.63 -20.70
N GLY A 146 21.87 -7.33 -19.40
CA GLY A 146 21.77 -8.33 -18.32
C GLY A 146 23.06 -9.09 -18.02
N GLU A 147 24.18 -8.72 -18.65
CA GLU A 147 25.50 -9.27 -18.38
C GLU A 147 26.08 -8.79 -17.03
N GLY A 148 27.08 -9.51 -16.51
CA GLY A 148 27.88 -9.00 -15.39
C GLY A 148 27.18 -8.93 -14.03
N ALA A 149 26.15 -9.76 -13.80
CA ALA A 149 25.43 -9.89 -12.52
C ALA A 149 26.37 -10.24 -11.35
N GLY A 150 26.92 -9.21 -10.70
CA GLY A 150 27.75 -9.32 -9.51
C GLY A 150 27.07 -8.64 -8.33
N HIS A 151 27.26 -9.16 -7.12
CA HIS A 151 26.81 -8.45 -5.93
C HIS A 151 27.68 -7.21 -5.69
N ILE A 152 27.07 -6.14 -5.22
CA ILE A 152 27.73 -4.89 -4.87
C ILE A 152 27.39 -4.51 -3.42
N LEU A 153 28.14 -3.57 -2.86
CA LEU A 153 27.85 -3.04 -1.54
C LEU A 153 26.60 -2.15 -1.59
N ILE A 154 25.87 -2.15 -0.47
CA ILE A 154 24.84 -1.16 -0.17
C ILE A 154 25.50 -0.20 0.81
N ASP A 155 25.78 1.02 0.37
CA ASP A 155 26.43 2.04 1.19
C ASP A 155 25.56 2.44 2.37
N PHE A 156 24.24 2.52 2.15
CA PHE A 156 23.26 2.95 3.13
C PHE A 156 22.07 1.97 3.18
N PRO A 157 22.19 0.84 3.91
CA PRO A 157 21.11 -0.15 4.01
C PRO A 157 19.97 0.33 4.92
N LEU A 158 18.80 -0.30 4.81
CA LEU A 158 17.78 -0.17 5.86
C LEU A 158 18.30 -0.83 7.15
N GLU A 159 18.14 -0.14 8.27
CA GLU A 159 18.54 -0.67 9.58
C GLU A 159 17.53 -1.68 10.15
N THR A 160 16.25 -1.52 9.79
CA THR A 160 15.15 -2.34 10.29
C THR A 160 14.21 -2.75 9.16
N PHE A 161 13.54 -3.89 9.34
CA PHE A 161 12.49 -4.32 8.43
C PHE A 161 11.31 -3.36 8.48
N SER A 162 10.71 -3.09 7.30
CA SER A 162 9.49 -2.33 7.16
C SER A 162 8.50 -3.07 6.26
N LEU A 163 7.22 -2.99 6.62
CA LEU A 163 6.10 -3.40 5.76
C LEU A 163 5.79 -2.33 4.70
N SER A 164 6.29 -1.10 4.86
CA SER A 164 6.33 -0.17 3.74
C SER A 164 7.46 -0.57 2.78
N PRO A 165 7.21 -0.54 1.47
CA PRO A 165 8.21 -0.93 0.51
C PRO A 165 9.44 0.00 0.54
N PRO A 166 10.65 -0.54 0.38
CA PRO A 166 11.86 0.26 0.23
C PRO A 166 11.84 1.07 -1.06
N ILE A 167 12.48 2.24 -1.00
CA ILE A 167 12.87 3.06 -2.14
C ILE A 167 14.38 2.90 -2.32
N LEU A 168 14.80 2.54 -3.52
CA LEU A 168 16.19 2.46 -3.92
C LEU A 168 16.65 3.82 -4.45
N VAL A 169 17.74 4.35 -3.90
CA VAL A 169 18.35 5.62 -4.34
C VAL A 169 19.76 5.34 -4.85
N ILE A 170 20.04 5.77 -6.07
CA ILE A 170 21.37 5.70 -6.67
C ILE A 170 21.94 7.11 -6.77
N GLY A 171 23.10 7.33 -6.16
CA GLY A 171 23.83 8.60 -6.24
C GLY A 171 24.59 8.76 -7.55
N LYS A 172 24.93 9.99 -7.92
CA LYS A 172 25.77 10.32 -9.09
C LYS A 172 27.18 9.72 -9.02
N SER A 173 27.66 9.47 -7.81
CA SER A 173 28.90 8.75 -7.51
C SER A 173 28.80 7.23 -7.68
N GLY A 174 27.59 6.68 -7.89
CA GLY A 174 27.30 5.25 -7.92
C GLY A 174 26.94 4.64 -6.56
N GLN A 175 26.87 5.44 -5.50
CA GLN A 175 26.45 4.97 -4.17
C GLN A 175 25.03 4.40 -4.19
N VAL A 176 24.81 3.34 -3.42
CA VAL A 176 23.54 2.62 -3.31
C VAL A 176 22.96 2.82 -1.91
N GLY A 177 21.79 3.47 -1.84
CA GLY A 177 21.06 3.69 -0.61
C GLY A 177 19.63 3.14 -0.65
N LEU A 178 19.12 2.76 0.52
CA LEU A 178 17.74 2.38 0.72
C LEU A 178 17.07 3.33 1.73
N THR A 179 15.84 3.72 1.44
CA THR A 179 14.97 4.49 2.33
C THR A 179 13.52 3.98 2.22
N THR A 180 12.58 4.61 2.89
CA THR A 180 11.13 4.37 2.74
C THR A 180 10.40 5.69 2.73
N THR A 181 9.16 5.72 2.26
CA THR A 181 8.30 6.91 2.32
C THR A 181 8.02 7.39 3.76
N ARG A 182 8.34 6.57 4.77
CA ARG A 182 8.21 6.90 6.20
C ARG A 182 9.42 7.65 6.75
N ALA A 183 10.55 7.59 6.09
CA ALA A 183 11.81 8.19 6.55
C ALA A 183 12.59 8.73 5.36
N VAL A 184 12.00 9.70 4.64
CA VAL A 184 12.63 10.30 3.46
C VAL A 184 13.32 11.60 3.89
N ASP A 185 14.62 11.68 3.64
CA ASP A 185 15.29 12.98 3.58
C ASP A 185 15.27 13.49 2.14
N GLY A 186 14.86 14.74 1.97
CA GLY A 186 15.01 15.54 0.76
C GLY A 186 15.12 14.75 -0.54
N LEU A 187 14.05 14.06 -0.94
CA LEU A 187 13.95 13.56 -2.31
C LEU A 187 13.75 14.80 -3.19
N ASP A 188 14.76 15.64 -3.41
CA ASP A 188 14.53 17.04 -3.83
C ASP A 188 13.88 17.16 -5.21
N THR A 189 13.87 16.09 -5.99
CA THR A 189 13.08 16.01 -7.22
C THR A 189 11.57 16.09 -6.95
N LEU A 190 11.12 15.61 -5.78
CA LEU A 190 9.71 15.45 -5.40
C LEU A 190 9.32 16.23 -4.15
N LEU A 191 10.23 16.38 -3.18
CA LEU A 191 10.06 17.10 -1.91
C LEU A 191 11.28 18.00 -1.61
N PRO A 192 11.58 19.01 -2.44
CA PRO A 192 12.77 19.85 -2.31
C PRO A 192 12.88 20.52 -0.93
N GLY A 193 14.03 20.27 -0.28
CA GLY A 193 14.41 20.84 1.01
C GLY A 193 13.48 20.45 2.17
N ALA A 194 12.73 19.36 2.03
CA ALA A 194 11.85 18.84 3.06
C ALA A 194 12.33 17.48 3.56
N ARG A 195 12.46 17.35 4.88
CA ARG A 195 12.73 16.09 5.57
C ARG A 195 11.44 15.55 6.18
N ILE A 196 11.15 14.29 5.91
CA ILE A 196 9.97 13.56 6.35
C ILE A 196 10.39 12.46 7.32
N GLU A 197 9.75 12.43 8.48
CA GLU A 197 9.96 11.37 9.46
C GLU A 197 8.63 10.97 10.08
N PHE A 198 8.27 9.70 9.93
CA PHE A 198 7.09 9.14 10.54
C PHE A 198 7.46 8.34 11.78
N ILE A 199 7.05 8.86 12.93
CA ILE A 199 7.28 8.23 14.23
C ILE A 199 5.99 7.52 14.61
N GLU A 200 6.01 6.19 14.61
CA GLU A 200 4.82 5.36 14.77
C GLU A 200 4.94 4.28 15.83
N ASP A 201 3.79 3.79 16.28
CA ASP A 201 3.67 2.57 17.06
C ASP A 201 3.59 1.31 16.17
N GLY A 202 3.63 0.13 16.79
CA GLY A 202 3.52 -1.15 16.06
C GLY A 202 2.19 -1.37 15.35
N ALA A 203 1.17 -0.53 15.57
CA ALA A 203 -0.11 -0.58 14.88
C ALA A 203 -0.17 0.37 13.67
N GLY A 204 0.90 1.09 13.36
CA GLY A 204 0.96 1.98 12.21
C GLY A 204 0.49 3.42 12.51
N ASN A 205 0.14 3.72 13.76
CA ASN A 205 -0.38 5.03 14.16
C ASN A 205 0.77 5.89 14.66
N GLY A 206 0.82 7.14 14.24
CA GLY A 206 1.98 7.95 14.51
C GLY A 206 1.85 9.42 14.16
N ASN A 207 2.99 10.09 14.22
CA ASN A 207 3.14 11.48 13.90
C ASN A 207 4.10 11.64 12.72
N LEU A 208 3.61 12.24 11.65
CA LEU A 208 4.41 12.65 10.51
C LEU A 208 5.02 14.01 10.80
N ARG A 209 6.33 14.03 11.01
CA ARG A 209 7.12 15.24 11.17
C ARG A 209 7.66 15.66 9.79
N ILE A 210 7.37 16.90 9.44
CA ILE A 210 7.82 17.55 8.21
C ILE A 210 8.72 18.70 8.63
N THR A 211 9.98 18.70 8.20
CA THR A 211 10.95 19.74 8.52
C THR A 211 11.49 20.38 7.24
N ARG A 212 11.51 21.71 7.18
CA ARG A 212 12.06 22.49 6.06
C ARG A 212 12.85 23.68 6.61
N GLY A 213 14.16 23.66 6.41
CA GLY A 213 15.07 24.57 7.10
C GLY A 213 14.84 24.52 8.62
N ASP A 214 14.62 25.68 9.23
CA ASP A 214 14.39 25.79 10.68
C ASP A 214 12.91 25.56 11.08
N ARG A 215 12.01 25.31 10.12
CA ARG A 215 10.58 25.10 10.40
C ARG A 215 10.27 23.62 10.47
N SER A 216 9.47 23.23 11.46
CA SER A 216 8.93 21.88 11.58
C SER A 216 7.44 21.91 11.87
N SER A 217 6.70 21.01 11.24
CA SER A 217 5.28 20.77 11.51
C SER A 217 5.04 19.29 11.75
N THR A 218 4.03 18.98 12.57
CA THR A 218 3.67 17.61 12.91
C THR A 218 2.19 17.38 12.66
N ILE A 219 1.88 16.28 11.99
CA ILE A 219 0.52 15.85 11.68
C ILE A 219 0.34 14.44 12.21
N SER A 220 -0.71 14.22 13.01
CA SER A 220 -1.07 12.87 13.46
C SER A 220 -1.71 12.11 12.32
N VAL A 221 -1.20 10.91 12.04
CA VAL A 221 -1.67 10.03 10.97
C VAL A 221 -2.04 8.69 11.60
N ARG A 222 -3.27 8.26 11.34
CA ARG A 222 -3.75 6.94 11.77
C ARG A 222 -3.68 5.98 10.59
N ASN A 223 -2.60 5.22 10.50
CA ASN A 223 -2.37 4.33 9.38
C ASN A 223 -2.30 2.85 9.80
N ALA A 224 -2.00 1.98 8.85
CA ALA A 224 -1.50 0.63 9.10
C ALA A 224 0.02 0.58 8.78
N PRO A 225 0.77 -0.40 9.31
CA PRO A 225 2.21 -0.51 9.06
C PRO A 225 2.62 -0.73 7.60
N ASP A 226 1.72 -1.28 6.78
CA ASP A 226 1.91 -1.64 5.37
C ASP A 226 1.42 -0.58 4.37
N ALA A 227 0.67 0.42 4.85
CA ALA A 227 0.27 1.55 4.03
C ALA A 227 1.48 2.38 3.60
N THR A 228 1.42 2.92 2.38
CA THR A 228 2.52 3.66 1.75
C THR A 228 2.07 5.06 1.37
N PHE A 229 2.94 6.05 1.59
CA PHE A 229 2.68 7.43 1.14
C PHE A 229 3.10 7.58 -0.33
N MET A 230 2.18 7.98 -1.20
CA MET A 230 2.49 8.46 -2.54
C MET A 230 2.83 9.95 -2.50
N ILE A 231 3.66 10.40 -3.44
CA ILE A 231 4.08 11.79 -3.56
C ILE A 231 3.55 12.34 -4.88
N GLY A 232 2.68 13.35 -4.78
CA GLY A 232 2.20 14.10 -5.93
C GLY A 232 3.26 15.05 -6.47
N SER A 233 3.11 15.42 -7.74
CA SER A 233 3.89 16.44 -8.44
C SER A 233 3.85 17.83 -7.78
N ASP A 234 2.83 18.09 -6.97
CA ASP A 234 2.63 19.29 -6.15
C ASP A 234 3.33 19.22 -4.78
N SER A 235 4.15 18.20 -4.52
CA SER A 235 4.76 17.92 -3.22
C SER A 235 3.72 17.65 -2.10
N THR A 236 2.55 17.11 -2.45
CA THR A 236 1.59 16.62 -1.46
C THR A 236 1.79 15.11 -1.22
N LEU A 237 1.78 14.70 0.04
CA LEU A 237 1.80 13.28 0.42
C LEU A 237 0.36 12.75 0.49
N TYR A 238 0.11 11.61 -0.15
CA TYR A 238 -1.18 10.94 -0.17
C TYR A 238 -1.06 9.53 0.43
N SER A 239 -1.95 9.17 1.36
CA SER A 239 -1.98 7.82 1.93
C SER A 239 -3.41 7.45 2.31
N TYR A 240 -3.72 6.16 2.22
CA TYR A 240 -4.88 5.65 2.94
C TYR A 240 -4.64 5.68 4.44
N VAL A 241 -5.72 5.87 5.21
CA VAL A 241 -5.71 6.06 6.67
C VAL A 241 -7.02 5.54 7.28
N ILE A 242 -7.10 5.54 8.60
CA ILE A 242 -8.23 5.00 9.37
C ILE A 242 -8.38 3.50 9.08
N SER A 243 -7.35 2.74 9.48
CA SER A 243 -7.34 1.27 9.40
C SER A 243 -8.58 0.67 10.07
N THR A 244 -9.18 -0.33 9.44
CA THR A 244 -10.46 -0.92 9.84
C THR A 244 -10.59 -2.39 9.40
N ASP A 245 -11.40 -3.16 10.10
CA ASP A 245 -11.71 -4.58 9.83
C ASP A 245 -13.11 -4.79 9.21
N ARG A 246 -13.74 -3.70 8.73
CA ARG A 246 -15.12 -3.71 8.20
C ARG A 246 -15.31 -4.63 7.01
N TYR A 247 -14.27 -4.83 6.21
CA TYR A 247 -14.29 -5.66 5.01
C TYR A 247 -13.04 -6.56 4.97
N PRO A 248 -13.03 -7.68 5.72
CA PRO A 248 -11.83 -8.48 5.92
C PRO A 248 -11.57 -9.40 4.73
N HIS A 249 -11.21 -8.82 3.58
CA HIS A 249 -11.01 -9.57 2.34
C HIS A 249 -9.68 -10.31 2.34
N GLY A 250 -8.60 -9.68 2.80
CA GLY A 250 -7.29 -10.33 2.89
C GLY A 250 -6.58 -10.47 1.55
N ALA A 251 -6.97 -9.71 0.52
CA ALA A 251 -6.45 -9.88 -0.83
C ALA A 251 -4.97 -9.48 -0.97
N ILE A 252 -4.50 -8.55 -0.12
CA ILE A 252 -3.16 -7.95 -0.18
C ILE A 252 -2.29 -8.27 1.05
N GLY A 253 -2.74 -9.21 1.90
CA GLY A 253 -1.98 -9.65 3.08
C GLY A 253 -2.88 -9.82 4.29
N ASP A 254 -2.94 -8.79 5.15
CA ASP A 254 -3.78 -8.81 6.33
C ASP A 254 -5.26 -8.49 6.02
N GLN A 255 -6.12 -8.50 7.04
CA GLN A 255 -7.56 -8.26 6.90
C GLN A 255 -7.96 -6.79 7.13
N ASN A 256 -6.98 -5.91 7.25
CA ASN A 256 -7.21 -4.50 7.51
C ASN A 256 -7.31 -3.76 6.18
N GLU A 257 -8.32 -2.92 6.09
CA GLU A 257 -8.54 -2.04 4.96
C GLU A 257 -8.63 -0.60 5.49
N TRP A 258 -8.89 0.38 4.62
CA TRP A 258 -8.82 1.80 5.01
C TRP A 258 -10.15 2.54 4.84
N GLY A 259 -10.54 3.28 5.87
CA GLY A 259 -11.76 4.08 5.86
C GLY A 259 -11.64 5.44 5.19
N ALA A 260 -10.44 5.91 4.92
CA ALA A 260 -10.23 7.25 4.38
C ALA A 260 -8.92 7.36 3.59
N VAL A 261 -8.80 8.45 2.83
CA VAL A 261 -7.57 8.91 2.21
C VAL A 261 -7.23 10.32 2.72
N THR A 262 -5.95 10.58 2.96
CA THR A 262 -5.44 11.88 3.41
C THR A 262 -4.51 12.49 2.36
N ALA A 263 -4.52 13.82 2.26
CA ALA A 263 -3.54 14.62 1.54
C ALA A 263 -2.85 15.56 2.51
N ILE A 264 -1.53 15.55 2.51
CA ILE A 264 -0.70 16.32 3.42
C ILE A 264 0.25 17.19 2.59
N PRO A 265 -0.08 18.47 2.38
CA PRO A 265 0.78 19.37 1.62
C PRO A 265 2.10 19.60 2.36
N VAL A 266 3.22 19.21 1.75
CA VAL A 266 4.55 19.40 2.35
C VAL A 266 5.03 20.84 2.18
N ALA A 267 4.59 21.51 1.10
CA ALA A 267 5.13 22.82 0.71
C ALA A 267 4.74 23.97 1.66
N ASP A 268 3.54 23.91 2.26
CA ASP A 268 2.90 25.12 2.80
C ASP A 268 2.58 25.07 4.30
N GLY A 269 2.89 23.96 4.99
CA GLY A 269 2.43 23.73 6.36
C GLY A 269 0.90 23.81 6.50
N ALA A 270 0.19 23.65 5.38
CA ALA A 270 -1.25 23.61 5.31
C ALA A 270 -1.76 22.37 6.05
N GLY A 271 -2.99 22.44 6.56
CA GLY A 271 -3.62 21.31 7.22
C GLY A 271 -3.81 20.14 6.26
N ALA A 272 -3.77 18.93 6.80
CA ALA A 272 -4.12 17.74 6.04
C ALA A 272 -5.60 17.80 5.62
N SER A 273 -5.89 17.44 4.37
CA SER A 273 -7.24 17.18 3.90
C SER A 273 -7.55 15.69 4.01
N LEU A 274 -8.79 15.36 4.36
CA LEU A 274 -9.22 13.99 4.56
C LEU A 274 -10.54 13.75 3.82
N LEU A 275 -10.64 12.66 3.08
CA LEU A 275 -11.90 12.12 2.58
C LEU A 275 -12.23 10.84 3.33
N LEU A 276 -13.31 10.88 4.11
CA LEU A 276 -13.86 9.73 4.82
C LEU A 276 -14.90 9.03 3.94
N LEU A 277 -14.76 7.72 3.77
CA LEU A 277 -15.76 6.90 3.09
C LEU A 277 -16.97 6.64 4.00
N ASN A 278 -18.07 6.18 3.39
CA ASN A 278 -19.22 5.69 4.15
C ASN A 278 -18.84 4.50 5.04
N ASP A 279 -19.64 4.25 6.07
CA ASP A 279 -19.34 3.22 7.07
C ASP A 279 -19.22 1.80 6.48
N ASP A 280 -19.84 1.50 5.34
CA ASP A 280 -19.73 0.18 4.69
C ASP A 280 -18.62 0.09 3.63
N ASP A 281 -18.04 1.23 3.25
CA ASP A 281 -17.03 1.34 2.21
C ASP A 281 -15.61 1.36 2.82
N VAL A 282 -14.69 0.67 2.14
CA VAL A 282 -13.25 0.73 2.43
C VAL A 282 -12.48 0.91 1.13
N PHE A 283 -11.33 1.58 1.19
CA PHE A 283 -10.33 1.43 0.13
C PHE A 283 -9.73 0.02 0.23
N GLU A 284 -9.57 -0.65 -0.91
CA GLU A 284 -8.85 -1.93 -1.02
C GLU A 284 -7.55 -1.69 -1.82
N GLY A 285 -6.42 -1.53 -1.11
CA GLY A 285 -5.08 -1.33 -1.70
C GLY A 285 -4.11 -0.66 -0.72
N LEU A 286 -2.80 -0.91 -0.84
CA LEU A 286 -1.80 -0.34 0.09
C LEU A 286 -1.51 1.16 -0.11
N TYR A 287 -1.89 1.71 -1.26
CA TYR A 287 -1.68 3.10 -1.63
C TYR A 287 -2.64 3.51 -2.77
N PRO A 288 -3.01 4.81 -2.87
CA PRO A 288 -3.72 5.33 -4.03
C PRO A 288 -2.80 5.41 -5.27
N ILE A 289 -3.38 5.56 -6.45
CA ILE A 289 -2.64 5.98 -7.66
C ILE A 289 -2.94 7.45 -7.90
N LEU A 290 -1.91 8.26 -8.15
CA LEU A 290 -2.09 9.66 -8.53
C LEU A 290 -1.92 9.80 -10.05
N ALA A 291 -2.88 10.43 -10.72
CA ALA A 291 -2.82 10.65 -12.16
C ALA A 291 -3.70 11.83 -12.57
N ASP A 292 -3.23 12.63 -13.52
CA ASP A 292 -4.03 13.63 -14.24
C ASP A 292 -5.02 12.88 -15.16
N PHE A 293 -6.21 12.59 -14.61
CA PHE A 293 -7.20 11.73 -15.23
C PHE A 293 -8.03 12.50 -16.26
N ASP A 294 -8.29 13.78 -16.02
CA ASP A 294 -9.09 14.63 -16.90
C ASP A 294 -8.27 15.51 -17.86
N GLY A 295 -6.96 15.57 -17.69
CA GLY A 295 -6.01 16.26 -18.56
C GLY A 295 -5.86 17.74 -18.27
N ASP A 296 -6.23 18.21 -17.07
CA ASP A 296 -6.11 19.61 -16.66
C ASP A 296 -4.73 19.98 -16.07
N GLY A 297 -3.86 18.98 -15.88
CA GLY A 297 -2.51 19.13 -15.34
C GLY A 297 -2.41 19.02 -13.82
N VAL A 298 -3.51 18.71 -13.12
CA VAL A 298 -3.56 18.38 -11.70
C VAL A 298 -3.75 16.88 -11.54
N GLU A 299 -3.11 16.26 -10.55
CA GLU A 299 -3.29 14.83 -10.31
C GLU A 299 -4.54 14.57 -9.45
N GLU A 300 -5.42 13.70 -9.92
CA GLU A 300 -6.47 13.08 -9.11
C GLU A 300 -5.95 11.85 -8.37
N ILE A 301 -6.65 11.51 -7.29
CA ILE A 301 -6.41 10.31 -6.49
C ILE A 301 -7.37 9.22 -6.97
N ILE A 302 -6.82 8.13 -7.48
CA ILE A 302 -7.57 6.98 -7.98
C ILE A 302 -7.44 5.83 -6.98
N GLY A 303 -8.58 5.30 -6.54
CA GLY A 303 -8.66 4.22 -5.57
C GLY A 303 -9.66 3.15 -5.96
N THR A 304 -9.44 1.93 -5.48
CA THR A 304 -10.47 0.89 -5.46
C THR A 304 -11.21 0.98 -4.13
N VAL A 305 -12.53 1.14 -4.18
CA VAL A 305 -13.40 1.11 -2.99
C VAL A 305 -14.32 -0.09 -3.05
N SER A 306 -14.53 -0.75 -1.92
CA SER A 306 -15.39 -1.92 -1.83
C SER A 306 -16.31 -1.90 -0.64
N ASN A 307 -17.44 -2.59 -0.79
CA ASN A 307 -18.35 -2.89 0.29
C ASN A 307 -18.99 -4.26 0.12
N ARG A 308 -19.66 -4.72 1.19
CA ARG A 308 -20.27 -6.06 1.27
C ARG A 308 -21.51 -6.25 0.38
N THR A 309 -22.04 -5.17 -0.19
CA THR A 309 -23.31 -5.19 -0.94
C THR A 309 -23.07 -5.20 -2.45
N GLY A 310 -22.34 -4.20 -2.95
CA GLY A 310 -22.03 -4.02 -4.38
C GLY A 310 -20.67 -4.57 -4.81
N GLY A 311 -19.76 -4.87 -3.87
CA GLY A 311 -18.39 -5.23 -4.20
C GLY A 311 -17.52 -4.03 -4.60
N ALA A 312 -16.40 -4.32 -5.26
CA ALA A 312 -15.41 -3.32 -5.63
C ALA A 312 -15.87 -2.39 -6.77
N ARG A 313 -15.43 -1.14 -6.72
CA ARG A 313 -15.58 -0.10 -7.75
C ARG A 313 -14.34 0.79 -7.77
N LEU A 314 -14.13 1.50 -8.88
CA LEU A 314 -13.10 2.53 -8.96
C LEU A 314 -13.70 3.88 -8.60
N ILE A 315 -12.95 4.69 -7.87
CA ILE A 315 -13.29 6.08 -7.59
C ILE A 315 -12.15 7.01 -7.98
N VAL A 316 -12.50 8.21 -8.42
CA VAL A 316 -11.59 9.31 -8.71
C VAL A 316 -11.92 10.43 -7.74
N ILE A 317 -10.91 10.93 -7.02
CA ILE A 317 -11.04 11.99 -6.03
C ILE A 317 -10.17 13.16 -6.48
N GLU A 318 -10.79 14.34 -6.54
CA GLU A 318 -10.06 15.60 -6.70
C GLU A 318 -9.64 16.15 -5.34
N ASN A 319 -8.44 16.71 -5.26
CA ASN A 319 -7.95 17.46 -4.11
C ASN A 319 -7.95 18.97 -4.40
N GLY A 320 -9.13 19.59 -4.28
CA GLY A 320 -9.32 21.00 -4.60
C GLY A 320 -9.06 21.95 -3.42
N LYS A 321 -9.16 23.26 -3.68
CA LYS A 321 -8.98 24.32 -2.65
C LYS A 321 -9.94 24.23 -1.46
N THR A 322 -11.09 23.58 -1.64
CA THR A 322 -12.12 23.40 -0.60
C THR A 322 -12.01 22.05 0.12
N GLY A 323 -10.96 21.28 -0.17
CA GLY A 323 -10.78 19.91 0.30
C GLY A 323 -11.08 18.88 -0.79
N MET A 324 -11.04 17.61 -0.37
CA MET A 324 -11.25 16.48 -1.26
C MET A 324 -12.72 16.24 -1.60
N ARG A 325 -13.00 15.81 -2.83
CA ARG A 325 -14.33 15.32 -3.25
C ARG A 325 -14.22 14.19 -4.25
N ILE A 326 -15.18 13.28 -4.23
CA ILE A 326 -15.33 12.27 -5.29
C ILE A 326 -15.80 12.98 -6.57
N ALA A 327 -15.03 12.82 -7.65
CA ALA A 327 -15.30 13.40 -8.95
C ALA A 327 -15.99 12.40 -9.90
N ALA A 328 -15.63 11.11 -9.79
CA ALA A 328 -16.22 10.04 -10.58
C ALA A 328 -16.19 8.70 -9.82
N GLU A 329 -17.13 7.81 -10.15
CA GLU A 329 -17.19 6.43 -9.66
C GLU A 329 -17.59 5.50 -10.81
N SER A 330 -17.01 4.30 -10.86
CA SER A 330 -17.50 3.23 -11.72
C SER A 330 -18.72 2.54 -11.11
N GLU A 331 -19.46 1.80 -11.92
CA GLU A 331 -20.40 0.81 -11.38
C GLU A 331 -19.64 -0.24 -10.55
N PRO A 332 -20.20 -0.69 -9.41
CA PRO A 332 -19.63 -1.81 -8.67
C PRO A 332 -19.69 -3.11 -9.48
N ILE A 333 -18.73 -4.01 -9.26
CA ILE A 333 -18.67 -5.33 -9.93
C ILE A 333 -19.82 -6.28 -9.56
N GLY A 334 -20.64 -5.92 -8.57
CA GLY A 334 -21.89 -6.59 -8.22
C GLY A 334 -21.77 -7.75 -7.22
N THR A 335 -20.56 -8.09 -6.78
CA THR A 335 -20.34 -9.14 -5.77
C THR A 335 -19.20 -8.79 -4.81
N ALA A 336 -19.43 -8.98 -3.51
CA ALA A 336 -18.41 -8.78 -2.49
C ALA A 336 -17.28 -9.83 -2.57
N PHE A 337 -16.15 -9.52 -1.93
CA PHE A 337 -14.93 -10.34 -1.89
C PHE A 337 -14.42 -10.69 -3.29
N ARG A 338 -14.39 -9.66 -4.13
CA ARG A 338 -13.86 -9.68 -5.49
C ARG A 338 -13.11 -8.38 -5.69
N TRP A 339 -11.95 -8.47 -6.31
CA TRP A 339 -11.07 -7.34 -6.49
C TRP A 339 -11.22 -6.77 -7.90
N THR A 340 -11.21 -5.43 -8.00
CA THR A 340 -11.01 -4.71 -9.26
C THR A 340 -9.71 -3.94 -9.16
N HIS A 341 -8.83 -4.13 -10.14
CA HIS A 341 -7.53 -3.47 -10.17
C HIS A 341 -7.66 -2.17 -10.96
N GLN A 342 -7.03 -1.09 -10.50
CA GLN A 342 -7.12 0.26 -11.09
C GLN A 342 -6.59 0.35 -12.54
N VAL A 343 -5.81 -0.65 -12.97
CA VAL A 343 -5.11 -0.68 -14.27
C VAL A 343 -5.61 -1.86 -15.14
N ALA A 344 -6.70 -2.52 -14.76
CA ALA A 344 -7.25 -3.68 -15.50
C ALA A 344 -8.26 -3.28 -16.58
#